data_AF-A0A6J0CKJ4-F1
#
_entry.id   AF-A0A6J0CKJ4-F1
#
_cell.length_a   1.000
_cell.length_b   1.000
_cell.length_c   1.000
_cell.angle_alpha   90.00
_cell.angle_beta   90.00
_cell.angle_gamma   90.00
#
_symmetry.space_group_name_H-M   'P 1'
#
loop_
_entity.id
_entity.type
_entity.pdbx_description
1 polymer ?
#
loop_
_entity_poly.entity_id
_entity_poly.type
_entity_poly.pdbx_seq_one_letter_code
_entity_poly.pdbx_strand_id
1 'polypeptide(L)'
;MFQVIHQLTTSAEDILMVTKDVIKEFADDGVKYLELRSTPRGENATGMTKKTYVESILEGIKQCKQENLDIDVRYLMAIDRRGGLTVAKETVELAKEFFLSTEDTVLGLDLSGDPTVPNKKKETQMLLDLLPDRIGHGTFLNSCEGGSLDQVDFVRQHRIPLELCLTSNIKSQTVASYDQHHFGFWYSIAHPSVICTIERSMGK
;
A
#
# COMPACT_ATOMS: atom_id res chain seq x y z
N MET A 1 -11.08 14.00 0.29
CA MET A 1 -10.84 13.31 1.58
C MET A 1 -9.37 13.31 1.95
N PHE A 2 -8.45 12.68 1.20
CA PHE A 2 -7.01 12.69 1.51
C PHE A 2 -6.41 14.08 1.71
N GLN A 3 -6.85 15.07 0.93
CA GLN A 3 -6.41 16.46 1.11
C GLN A 3 -6.69 16.99 2.52
N VAL A 4 -7.82 16.61 3.13
CA VAL A 4 -8.17 16.99 4.50
C VAL A 4 -7.29 16.25 5.50
N ILE A 5 -7.08 14.95 5.32
CA ILE A 5 -6.19 14.15 6.18
C ILE A 5 -4.77 14.73 6.16
N HIS A 6 -4.26 15.11 4.98
CA HIS A 6 -2.94 15.71 4.83
C HIS A 6 -2.83 17.06 5.55
N GLN A 7 -3.91 17.84 5.61
CA GLN A 7 -3.95 19.10 6.37
C GLN A 7 -3.94 18.91 7.89
N LEU A 8 -4.29 17.71 8.37
CA LEU A 8 -4.29 17.36 9.80
C LEU A 8 -3.01 16.64 10.23
N THR A 9 -2.15 16.27 9.29
CA THR A 9 -0.93 15.47 9.53
C THR A 9 0.27 16.18 8.91
N THR A 10 0.56 17.37 9.44
CA THR A 10 1.48 18.34 8.84
C THR A 10 2.83 18.39 9.53
N SER A 11 2.97 17.77 10.70
CA SER A 11 4.22 17.70 11.46
C SER A 11 4.69 16.26 11.66
N ALA A 12 5.98 16.09 11.94
CA ALA A 12 6.59 14.80 12.29
C ALA A 12 5.90 14.15 13.51
N GLU A 13 5.48 14.97 14.47
CA GLU A 13 4.78 14.52 15.67
C GLU A 13 3.38 13.97 15.35
N ASP A 14 2.67 14.58 14.41
CA ASP A 14 1.38 14.05 13.91
C ASP A 14 1.59 12.67 13.25
N ILE A 15 2.66 12.50 12.48
CA ILE A 15 2.95 11.22 11.79
C ILE A 15 3.26 10.14 12.81
N LEU A 16 4.06 10.45 13.82
CA LEU A 16 4.37 9.54 14.91
C LEU A 16 3.09 9.11 15.64
N MET A 17 2.24 10.07 16.00
CA MET A 17 0.96 9.81 16.69
C MET A 17 0.06 8.90 15.85
N VAL A 18 -0.22 9.27 14.59
CA VAL A 18 -1.08 8.49 13.70
C VAL A 18 -0.51 7.09 13.45
N THR A 19 0.81 6.96 13.30
CA THR A 19 1.44 5.65 13.12
C THR A 19 1.18 4.73 14.32
N LYS A 20 1.37 5.24 15.54
CA LYS A 20 1.13 4.47 16.76
C LYS A 20 -0.35 4.06 16.89
N ASP A 21 -1.26 4.98 16.60
CA ASP A 21 -2.69 4.72 16.69
C ASP A 21 -3.13 3.65 15.69
N VAL A 22 -2.65 3.71 14.44
CA VAL A 22 -2.92 2.68 13.42
C VAL A 22 -2.41 1.31 13.87
N ILE A 23 -1.18 1.23 14.40
CA ILE A 23 -0.61 -0.04 14.86
C ILE A 23 -1.43 -0.60 16.03
N LYS A 24 -1.83 0.25 16.99
CA LYS A 24 -2.67 -0.14 18.13
C LYS A 24 -4.02 -0.67 17.67
N GLU A 25 -4.69 0.02 16.75
CA GLU A 25 -5.97 -0.45 16.21
C GLU A 25 -5.85 -1.84 15.53
N PHE A 26 -4.78 -2.08 14.77
CA PHE A 26 -4.56 -3.39 14.16
C PHE A 26 -4.21 -4.48 15.19
N ALA A 27 -3.43 -4.14 16.22
CA ALA A 27 -3.14 -5.06 17.33
C ALA A 27 -4.42 -5.44 18.09
N ASP A 28 -5.30 -4.47 18.37
CA ASP A 28 -6.59 -4.67 19.05
C ASP A 28 -7.54 -5.55 18.23
N ASP A 29 -7.46 -5.47 16.90
CA ASP A 29 -8.15 -6.36 15.96
C ASP A 29 -7.54 -7.78 15.88
N GLY A 30 -6.44 -8.04 16.59
CA GLY A 30 -5.75 -9.32 16.63
C GLY A 30 -4.80 -9.57 15.46
N VAL A 31 -4.46 -8.56 14.67
CA VAL A 31 -3.45 -8.69 13.60
C VAL A 31 -2.08 -8.92 14.22
N LYS A 32 -1.39 -9.98 13.77
CA LYS A 32 -0.05 -10.36 14.25
C LYS A 32 1.09 -9.87 13.39
N TYR A 33 0.82 -9.54 12.13
CA TYR A 33 1.80 -9.02 11.20
C TYR A 33 1.15 -7.95 10.32
N LEU A 34 1.79 -6.78 10.23
CA LEU A 34 1.31 -5.64 9.46
C LEU A 34 2.43 -5.07 8.60
N GLU A 35 2.20 -5.02 7.28
CA GLU A 35 2.98 -4.18 6.37
C GLU A 35 2.27 -2.83 6.20
N LEU A 36 2.74 -1.82 6.92
CA LEU A 36 2.24 -0.46 6.81
C LEU A 36 2.78 0.18 5.54
N ARG A 37 1.89 0.81 4.76
CA ARG A 37 2.26 1.57 3.55
C ARG A 37 2.01 3.04 3.75
N SER A 38 2.95 3.89 3.31
CA SER A 38 2.72 5.33 3.27
C SER A 38 3.59 6.01 2.21
N THR A 39 3.07 7.08 1.62
CA THR A 39 3.81 7.95 0.71
C THR A 39 4.56 9.02 1.51
N PRO A 40 5.91 9.07 1.50
CA PRO A 40 6.65 10.14 2.17
C PRO A 40 6.35 11.51 1.56
N ARG A 41 6.13 12.50 2.42
CA ARG A 41 5.91 13.89 2.02
C ARG A 41 6.73 14.84 2.87
N GLY A 42 7.00 16.01 2.30
CA GLY A 42 7.49 17.15 3.06
C GLY A 42 6.37 18.17 3.30
N GLU A 43 6.54 19.01 4.31
CA GLU A 43 5.68 20.15 4.61
C GLU A 43 6.58 21.35 4.96
N ASN A 44 6.48 22.41 4.15
CA ASN A 44 7.34 23.59 4.28
C ASN A 44 7.00 24.39 5.55
N ALA A 45 5.71 24.45 5.93
CA ALA A 45 5.27 25.23 7.08
C ALA A 45 5.86 24.74 8.41
N THR A 46 6.05 23.42 8.53
CA THR A 46 6.59 22.77 9.74
C THR A 46 8.06 22.37 9.59
N GLY A 47 8.61 22.45 8.38
CA GLY A 47 9.96 21.99 8.05
C GLY A 47 10.09 20.47 7.95
N MET A 48 8.98 19.72 7.96
CA MET A 48 9.00 18.28 7.80
C MET A 48 9.53 17.93 6.41
N THR A 49 10.53 17.05 6.34
CA THR A 49 11.06 16.52 5.08
C THR A 49 10.54 15.10 4.84
N LYS A 50 10.68 14.59 3.62
CA LYS A 50 10.40 13.16 3.34
C LYS A 50 11.20 12.22 4.24
N LYS A 51 12.43 12.60 4.60
CA LYS A 51 13.28 11.81 5.48
C LYS A 51 12.73 11.82 6.91
N THR A 52 12.47 12.98 7.48
CA THR A 52 11.93 13.09 8.84
C THR A 52 10.53 12.47 8.95
N TYR A 53 9.75 12.48 7.86
CA TYR A 53 8.48 11.75 7.75
C TYR A 53 8.67 10.24 7.98
N VAL A 54 9.62 9.64 7.25
CA VAL A 54 9.92 8.21 7.36
C VAL A 54 10.50 7.88 8.74
N GLU A 55 11.41 8.70 9.25
CA GLU A 55 11.95 8.56 10.61
C GLU A 55 10.84 8.57 11.67
N SER A 56 9.80 9.40 11.49
CA SER A 56 8.65 9.45 12.41
C SER A 56 7.82 8.16 12.40
N ILE A 57 7.63 7.55 11.22
CA ILE A 57 6.97 6.24 11.10
C ILE A 57 7.79 5.15 11.79
N LEU A 58 9.10 5.11 11.51
CA LEU A 58 10.01 4.12 12.08
C LEU A 58 10.10 4.23 13.60
N GLU A 59 10.13 5.46 14.12
CA GLU A 59 10.08 5.70 15.55
C GLU A 59 8.73 5.25 16.16
N GLY A 60 7.62 5.44 15.45
CA GLY A 60 6.31 4.90 15.86
C GLY A 60 6.29 3.37 15.96
N ILE A 61 6.82 2.69 14.94
CA ILE A 61 6.98 1.22 14.92
C ILE A 61 7.84 0.77 16.10
N LYS A 62 8.99 1.43 16.31
CA LYS A 62 9.93 1.12 17.40
C LYS A 62 9.30 1.32 18.78
N GLN A 63 8.56 2.41 19.00
CA GLN A 63 7.87 2.65 20.27
C GLN A 63 6.78 1.61 20.53
N CYS A 64 5.98 1.25 19.53
CA CYS A 64 4.99 0.18 19.66
C CYS A 64 5.61 -1.17 20.03
N LYS A 65 6.78 -1.50 19.46
CA LYS A 65 7.56 -2.69 19.84
C LYS A 65 8.06 -2.61 21.28
N GLN A 66 8.55 -1.44 21.73
CA GLN A 66 8.98 -1.21 23.12
C GLN A 66 7.82 -1.25 24.13
N GLU A 67 6.63 -0.84 23.70
CA GLU A 67 5.36 -0.97 24.44
C GLU A 67 4.86 -2.44 24.50
N ASN A 68 5.58 -3.39 23.87
CA ASN A 68 5.25 -4.82 23.79
C ASN A 68 3.87 -5.10 23.21
N LEU A 69 3.45 -4.35 22.19
CA LEU A 69 2.25 -4.70 21.42
C LEU A 69 2.46 -6.03 20.70
N ASP A 70 1.46 -6.91 20.75
CA ASP A 70 1.50 -8.25 20.14
C ASP A 70 1.18 -8.21 18.64
N ILE A 71 2.01 -7.46 17.90
CA ILE A 71 1.98 -7.27 16.46
C ILE A 71 3.40 -6.99 15.93
N ASP A 72 3.80 -7.67 14.86
CA ASP A 72 5.04 -7.38 14.16
C ASP A 72 4.77 -6.44 12.98
N VAL A 73 5.50 -5.32 12.90
CA VAL A 73 5.21 -4.27 11.92
C VAL A 73 6.40 -4.05 11.01
N ARG A 74 6.11 -3.96 9.70
CA ARG A 74 7.05 -3.67 8.62
C ARG A 74 6.54 -2.49 7.81
N TYR A 75 7.45 -1.83 7.10
CA TYR A 75 7.13 -0.63 6.34
C TYR A 75 7.47 -0.78 4.86
N LEU A 76 6.53 -0.36 4.01
CA LEU A 76 6.71 -0.23 2.57
C LEU A 76 6.52 1.22 2.17
N MET A 77 7.49 1.76 1.44
CA MET A 77 7.46 3.14 1.02
C MET A 77 6.70 3.28 -0.30
N ALA A 78 5.61 4.03 -0.29
CA ALA A 78 4.75 4.18 -1.46
C ALA A 78 5.23 5.34 -2.36
N ILE A 79 5.23 5.08 -3.67
CA ILE A 79 5.43 6.05 -4.72
C ILE A 79 4.05 6.42 -5.28
N ASP A 80 3.69 7.70 -5.20
CA ASP A 80 2.47 8.20 -5.84
C ASP A 80 2.73 8.45 -7.33
N ARG A 81 1.92 7.80 -8.18
CA ARG A 81 1.93 7.94 -9.64
C ARG A 81 1.91 9.41 -10.13
N ARG A 82 1.31 10.32 -9.35
CA ARG A 82 1.20 11.75 -9.69
C ARG A 82 2.48 12.54 -9.45
N GLY A 83 3.43 12.00 -8.69
CA GLY A 83 4.68 12.69 -8.33
C GLY A 83 5.68 12.81 -9.48
N GLY A 84 5.52 12.02 -10.54
CA GLY A 84 6.45 12.00 -11.67
C GLY A 84 7.81 11.36 -11.35
N LEU A 85 8.67 11.30 -12.37
CA LEU A 85 9.92 10.52 -12.31
C LEU A 85 10.90 10.99 -11.24
N THR A 86 11.03 12.31 -11.05
CA THR A 86 11.97 12.87 -10.06
C THR A 86 11.59 12.43 -8.65
N VAL A 87 10.32 12.60 -8.29
CA VAL A 87 9.79 12.18 -6.97
C VAL A 87 9.91 10.68 -6.78
N ALA A 88 9.65 9.89 -7.83
CA ALA A 88 9.81 8.44 -7.78
C ALA A 88 11.27 8.05 -7.48
N LYS A 89 12.25 8.62 -8.20
CA LYS A 89 13.68 8.36 -7.97
C LYS A 89 14.13 8.74 -6.56
N GLU A 90 13.72 9.91 -6.08
CA GLU A 90 13.99 10.33 -4.70
C GLU A 90 13.45 9.33 -3.68
N THR A 91 12.25 8.80 -3.91
CA THR A 91 11.61 7.83 -3.01
C THR A 91 12.33 6.49 -3.05
N VAL A 92 12.81 6.05 -4.22
CA VAL A 92 13.62 4.83 -4.36
C VAL A 92 14.95 4.96 -3.61
N GLU A 93 15.66 6.09 -3.76
CA GLU A 93 16.91 6.31 -3.02
C GLU A 93 16.69 6.36 -1.51
N LEU A 94 15.60 7.01 -1.06
CA LEU A 94 15.24 7.04 0.35
C LEU A 94 14.90 5.64 0.89
N ALA A 95 14.13 4.85 0.13
CA ALA A 95 13.81 3.47 0.50
C ALA A 95 15.07 2.61 0.58
N LYS A 96 16.03 2.77 -0.34
CA LYS A 96 17.32 2.08 -0.32
C LYS A 96 18.15 2.46 0.92
N GLU A 97 18.19 3.75 1.28
CA GLU A 97 18.87 4.22 2.49
C GLU A 97 18.30 3.54 3.74
N PHE A 98 16.98 3.53 3.90
CA PHE A 98 16.33 2.93 5.08
C PHE A 98 16.34 1.40 5.05
N PHE A 99 16.24 0.77 3.89
CA PHE A 99 16.38 -0.68 3.76
C PHE A 99 17.73 -1.17 4.30
N LEU A 100 18.82 -0.43 4.05
CA LEU A 100 20.15 -0.78 4.53
C LEU A 100 20.41 -0.41 6.00
N SER A 101 19.64 0.51 6.57
CA SER A 101 19.89 1.06 7.91
C SER A 101 18.87 0.64 8.97
N THR A 102 17.78 0.00 8.58
CA THR A 102 16.70 -0.42 9.50
C THR A 102 16.58 -1.93 9.47
N GLU A 103 17.29 -2.61 10.38
CA GLU A 103 17.33 -4.08 10.55
C GLU A 103 15.95 -4.73 10.27
N ASP A 104 15.75 -5.14 9.01
CA ASP A 104 14.53 -5.73 8.45
C ASP A 104 13.22 -4.97 8.69
N THR A 105 13.21 -3.65 8.95
CA THR A 105 11.97 -2.90 9.19
C THR A 105 11.37 -2.34 7.91
N VAL A 106 12.18 -1.70 7.06
CA VAL A 106 11.77 -1.28 5.72
C VAL A 106 12.02 -2.42 4.74
N LEU A 107 10.96 -2.93 4.11
CA LEU A 107 11.05 -4.13 3.28
C LEU A 107 10.96 -3.89 1.79
N GLY A 108 10.43 -2.75 1.35
CA GLY A 108 10.25 -2.52 -0.08
C GLY A 108 9.44 -1.29 -0.44
N LEU A 109 8.92 -1.33 -1.67
CA LEU A 109 8.24 -0.24 -2.34
C LEU A 109 6.80 -0.63 -2.71
N ASP A 110 5.95 0.38 -2.79
CA ASP A 110 4.61 0.31 -3.37
C ASP A 110 4.47 1.36 -4.48
N LEU A 111 3.63 1.09 -5.48
CA LEU A 111 3.26 2.06 -6.52
C LEU A 111 1.75 2.27 -6.52
N SER A 112 1.30 3.40 -5.99
CA SER A 112 -0.10 3.71 -5.75
C SER A 112 -0.46 5.11 -6.25
N GLY A 113 -1.60 5.65 -5.81
CA GLY A 113 -2.16 6.90 -6.32
C GLY A 113 -3.20 6.68 -7.43
N ASP A 114 -3.52 7.75 -8.15
CA ASP A 114 -4.63 7.76 -9.11
C ASP A 114 -4.35 6.81 -10.30
N PRO A 115 -5.19 5.76 -10.52
CA PRO A 115 -5.01 4.83 -11.62
C PRO A 115 -5.53 5.37 -12.96
N THR A 116 -6.02 6.62 -13.04
CA THR A 116 -6.52 7.25 -14.28
C THR A 116 -5.42 7.80 -15.20
N VAL A 117 -4.26 7.16 -15.21
CA VAL A 117 -3.14 7.53 -16.07
C VAL A 117 -3.44 7.28 -17.57
N PRO A 118 -2.88 8.08 -18.48
CA PRO A 118 -2.91 7.80 -19.90
C PRO A 118 -2.27 6.43 -20.21
N ASN A 119 -2.82 5.69 -21.18
CA ASN A 119 -2.30 4.40 -21.65
C ASN A 119 -2.22 3.27 -20.60
N LYS A 120 -3.24 3.15 -19.72
CA LYS A 120 -3.33 2.11 -18.65
C LYS A 120 -2.91 0.70 -19.07
N LYS A 121 -3.31 0.23 -20.27
CA LYS A 121 -2.95 -1.11 -20.77
C LYS A 121 -1.44 -1.28 -20.92
N LYS A 122 -0.76 -0.27 -21.47
CA LYS A 122 0.69 -0.28 -21.65
C LYS A 122 1.41 -0.23 -20.31
N GLU A 123 0.94 0.61 -19.39
CA GLU A 123 1.51 0.67 -18.04
C GLU A 123 1.33 -0.64 -17.29
N THR A 124 0.13 -1.23 -17.33
CA THR A 124 -0.15 -2.53 -16.70
C THR A 124 0.79 -3.61 -17.21
N GLN A 125 0.99 -3.68 -18.54
CA GLN A 125 1.94 -4.63 -19.12
C GLN A 125 3.37 -4.37 -18.64
N MET A 126 3.82 -3.10 -18.66
CA MET A 126 5.14 -2.74 -18.16
C MET A 126 5.34 -3.14 -16.69
N LEU A 127 4.33 -2.94 -15.85
CA LEU A 127 4.40 -3.33 -14.43
C LEU A 127 4.44 -4.84 -14.26
N LEU A 128 3.71 -5.62 -15.07
CA LEU A 128 3.79 -7.09 -15.05
C LEU A 128 5.15 -7.59 -15.55
N ASP A 129 5.72 -6.93 -16.57
CA ASP A 129 7.04 -7.28 -17.12
C ASP A 129 8.19 -7.03 -16.11
N LEU A 130 7.95 -6.20 -15.08
CA LEU A 130 8.88 -6.05 -13.95
C LEU A 130 8.83 -7.22 -12.95
N LEU A 131 7.87 -8.14 -13.08
CA LEU A 131 7.61 -9.26 -12.17
C LEU A 131 7.43 -8.81 -10.71
N PRO A 132 6.33 -8.10 -10.39
CA PRO A 132 6.11 -7.58 -9.05
C PRO A 132 5.88 -8.74 -8.06
N ASP A 133 6.39 -8.59 -6.85
CA ASP A 133 6.22 -9.60 -5.80
C ASP A 133 4.76 -9.79 -5.37
N ARG A 134 3.94 -8.73 -5.47
CA ARG A 134 2.50 -8.72 -5.17
C ARG A 134 1.76 -7.68 -6.00
N ILE A 135 0.46 -7.88 -6.20
CA ILE A 135 -0.41 -6.92 -6.90
C ILE A 135 -1.56 -6.48 -5.98
N GLY A 136 -1.70 -5.17 -5.81
CA GLY A 136 -2.81 -4.52 -5.11
C GLY A 136 -4.10 -4.49 -5.93
N HIS A 137 -5.23 -4.78 -5.28
CA HIS A 137 -6.59 -4.86 -5.82
C HIS A 137 -6.84 -5.91 -6.88
N GLY A 138 -6.03 -5.97 -7.94
CA GLY A 138 -6.19 -6.90 -9.06
C GLY A 138 -7.43 -6.64 -9.94
N THR A 139 -8.13 -5.51 -9.81
CA THR A 139 -9.41 -5.28 -10.49
C THR A 139 -9.31 -5.31 -12.02
N PHE A 140 -8.17 -4.89 -12.58
CA PHE A 140 -7.92 -4.98 -14.01
C PHE A 140 -7.85 -6.42 -14.53
N LEU A 141 -7.71 -7.43 -13.66
CA LEU A 141 -7.75 -8.85 -14.03
C LEU A 141 -9.18 -9.39 -14.11
N ASN A 142 -10.17 -8.61 -13.67
CA ASN A 142 -11.57 -8.96 -13.83
C ASN A 142 -11.97 -8.78 -15.30
N SER A 143 -12.56 -9.82 -15.91
CA SER A 143 -13.04 -9.79 -17.28
C SER A 143 -14.06 -8.67 -17.53
N CYS A 144 -14.85 -8.30 -16.52
CA CYS A 144 -15.81 -7.20 -16.61
C CYS A 144 -15.16 -5.81 -16.63
N GLU A 145 -13.94 -5.69 -16.10
CA GLU A 145 -13.16 -4.44 -16.03
C GLU A 145 -12.08 -4.36 -17.13
N GLY A 146 -12.11 -5.29 -18.09
CA GLY A 146 -11.23 -5.28 -19.26
C GLY A 146 -9.96 -6.13 -19.13
N GLY A 147 -9.89 -7.07 -18.19
CA GLY A 147 -8.78 -8.01 -18.06
C GLY A 147 -8.64 -8.94 -19.26
N SER A 148 -7.46 -8.96 -19.86
CA SER A 148 -7.17 -9.93 -20.93
C SER A 148 -6.82 -11.29 -20.34
N LEU A 149 -7.15 -12.35 -21.08
CA LEU A 149 -6.78 -13.73 -20.70
C LEU A 149 -5.26 -13.86 -20.49
N ASP A 150 -4.47 -13.17 -21.32
CA ASP A 150 -3.01 -13.17 -21.22
C ASP A 150 -2.51 -12.62 -19.86
N GLN A 151 -3.16 -11.58 -19.31
CA GLN A 151 -2.78 -11.01 -18.01
C GLN A 151 -3.15 -11.94 -16.85
N VAL A 152 -4.34 -12.55 -16.92
CA VAL A 152 -4.78 -13.55 -15.94
C VAL A 152 -3.84 -14.75 -15.94
N ASP A 153 -3.49 -15.24 -17.13
CA ASP A 153 -2.58 -16.37 -17.30
C ASP A 153 -1.18 -16.04 -16.81
N PHE A 154 -0.66 -14.84 -17.10
CA PHE A 154 0.64 -14.40 -16.61
C PHE A 154 0.70 -14.41 -15.08
N VAL A 155 -0.28 -13.78 -14.41
CA VAL A 155 -0.36 -13.71 -12.94
C VAL A 155 -0.46 -15.11 -12.34
N ARG A 156 -1.27 -15.99 -12.95
CA ARG A 156 -1.44 -17.38 -12.52
C ARG A 156 -0.16 -18.20 -12.67
N GLN A 157 0.50 -18.13 -13.83
CA GLN A 157 1.72 -18.89 -14.13
C GLN A 157 2.87 -18.50 -13.20
N HIS A 158 3.04 -17.21 -12.92
CA HIS A 158 4.08 -16.71 -12.01
C HIS A 158 3.67 -16.76 -10.53
N ARG A 159 2.44 -17.20 -10.23
CA ARG A 159 1.87 -17.28 -8.87
C ARG A 159 1.98 -15.96 -8.08
N ILE A 160 1.84 -14.82 -8.76
CA ILE A 160 1.94 -13.49 -8.13
C ILE A 160 0.75 -13.31 -7.16
N PRO A 161 0.97 -13.16 -5.84
CA PRO A 161 -0.10 -12.98 -4.87
C PRO A 161 -0.91 -11.70 -5.08
N LEU A 162 -2.21 -11.80 -4.80
CA LEU A 162 -3.15 -10.69 -4.91
C LEU A 162 -3.56 -10.16 -3.53
N GLU A 163 -3.45 -8.85 -3.34
CA GLU A 163 -3.95 -8.14 -2.16
C GLU A 163 -5.35 -7.61 -2.46
N LEU A 164 -6.38 -8.23 -1.89
CA LEU A 164 -7.77 -8.05 -2.29
C LEU A 164 -8.56 -7.29 -1.23
N CYS A 165 -9.25 -6.23 -1.65
CA CYS A 165 -9.72 -5.19 -0.76
C CYS A 165 -11.22 -4.96 -0.94
N LEU A 166 -11.99 -5.99 -0.56
CA LEU A 166 -13.41 -6.16 -0.84
C LEU A 166 -14.24 -4.88 -0.62
N THR A 167 -14.30 -4.37 0.60
CA THR A 167 -15.11 -3.19 0.95
C THR A 167 -14.69 -1.94 0.17
N SER A 168 -13.37 -1.76 -0.05
CA SER A 168 -12.86 -0.63 -0.84
C SER A 168 -13.29 -0.76 -2.30
N ASN A 169 -13.24 -1.96 -2.89
CA ASN A 169 -13.67 -2.16 -4.26
C ASN A 169 -15.15 -1.86 -4.49
N ILE A 170 -16.01 -2.20 -3.53
CA ILE A 170 -17.44 -1.84 -3.56
C ILE A 170 -17.63 -0.32 -3.39
N LYS A 171 -16.98 0.30 -2.40
CA LYS A 171 -17.10 1.74 -2.13
C LYS A 171 -16.58 2.61 -3.29
N SER A 172 -15.51 2.16 -3.96
CA SER A 172 -14.95 2.83 -5.14
C SER A 172 -15.68 2.50 -6.45
N GLN A 173 -16.71 1.66 -6.40
CA GLN A 173 -17.49 1.20 -7.55
C GLN A 173 -16.65 0.50 -8.62
N THR A 174 -15.50 -0.07 -8.23
CA THR A 174 -14.67 -0.92 -9.10
C THR A 174 -15.21 -2.35 -9.20
N VAL A 175 -16.11 -2.72 -8.29
CA VAL A 175 -16.88 -3.96 -8.31
C VAL A 175 -18.30 -3.64 -7.84
N ALA A 176 -19.32 -4.21 -8.48
CA ALA A 176 -20.72 -3.88 -8.18
C ALA A 176 -21.24 -4.45 -6.85
N SER A 177 -20.79 -5.65 -6.47
CA SER A 177 -21.26 -6.35 -5.27
C SER A 177 -20.27 -7.43 -4.82
N TYR A 178 -20.39 -7.90 -3.58
CA TYR A 178 -19.45 -8.88 -3.02
C TYR A 178 -19.45 -10.23 -3.76
N ASP A 179 -20.60 -10.68 -4.24
CA ASP A 179 -20.77 -11.90 -5.04
C ASP A 179 -20.14 -11.79 -6.44
N GLN A 180 -20.01 -10.57 -6.97
CA GLN A 180 -19.33 -10.29 -8.24
C GLN A 180 -17.84 -10.00 -8.07
N HIS A 181 -17.33 -10.05 -6.83
CA HIS A 181 -15.92 -9.78 -6.59
C HIS A 181 -15.04 -10.93 -7.10
N HIS A 182 -14.02 -10.60 -7.90
CA HIS A 182 -13.06 -11.56 -8.47
C HIS A 182 -12.28 -12.40 -7.44
N PHE A 183 -12.40 -12.10 -6.13
CA PHE A 183 -11.87 -12.95 -5.06
C PHE A 183 -12.42 -14.37 -5.16
N GLY A 184 -13.71 -14.54 -5.46
CA GLY A 184 -14.33 -15.87 -5.56
C GLY A 184 -13.63 -16.73 -6.61
N PHE A 185 -13.31 -16.16 -7.78
CA PHE A 185 -12.56 -16.83 -8.83
C PHE A 185 -11.16 -17.24 -8.37
N TRP A 186 -10.34 -16.29 -7.90
CA TRP A 186 -8.96 -16.56 -7.50
C TRP A 186 -8.85 -17.55 -6.32
N TYR A 187 -9.78 -17.46 -5.37
CA TYR A 187 -9.89 -18.39 -4.26
C TYR A 187 -10.26 -19.80 -4.73
N SER A 188 -11.22 -19.94 -5.67
CA SER A 188 -11.67 -21.24 -6.17
C SER A 188 -10.59 -22.05 -6.86
N ILE A 189 -9.57 -21.39 -7.40
CA ILE A 189 -8.41 -22.02 -8.06
C ILE A 189 -7.17 -22.08 -7.15
N ALA A 190 -7.32 -21.82 -5.85
CA ALA A 190 -6.23 -21.80 -4.87
C ALA A 190 -5.03 -20.91 -5.27
N HIS A 191 -5.31 -19.78 -5.92
CA HIS A 191 -4.29 -18.79 -6.23
C HIS A 191 -3.94 -17.95 -4.98
N PRO A 192 -2.65 -17.65 -4.71
CA PRO A 192 -2.26 -16.88 -3.53
C PRO A 192 -2.99 -15.54 -3.46
N SER A 193 -3.77 -15.36 -2.40
CA SER A 193 -4.62 -14.18 -2.20
C SER A 193 -4.66 -13.83 -0.72
N VAL A 194 -4.58 -12.53 -0.40
CA VAL A 194 -4.65 -12.00 0.97
C VAL A 194 -5.75 -10.95 1.02
N ILE A 195 -6.62 -11.02 2.03
CA ILE A 195 -7.64 -9.99 2.26
C ILE A 195 -6.98 -8.84 3.02
N CYS A 196 -7.04 -7.64 2.46
CA CYS A 196 -6.38 -6.46 3.00
C CYS A 196 -7.37 -5.33 3.29
N THR A 197 -7.05 -4.51 4.29
CA THR A 197 -7.69 -3.22 4.52
C THR A 197 -6.83 -2.15 3.84
N ILE A 198 -7.35 -1.47 2.82
CA ILE A 198 -6.60 -0.39 2.13
C ILE A 198 -6.47 0.81 3.04
N GLU A 199 -7.61 1.33 3.48
CA GLU A 199 -7.74 2.55 4.25
C GLU A 199 -8.86 2.37 5.26
N ARG A 200 -8.48 2.04 6.48
CA ARG A 200 -9.43 1.75 7.56
C ARG A 200 -10.23 2.99 8.00
N SER A 201 -9.62 4.18 7.93
CA SER A 201 -10.23 5.45 8.34
C SER A 201 -11.38 5.93 7.44
N MET A 202 -11.51 5.40 6.22
CA MET A 202 -12.66 5.68 5.33
C MET A 202 -13.87 4.76 5.60
N GLY A 203 -13.73 3.86 6.58
CA GLY A 203 -14.71 2.87 6.98
C GLY A 203 -15.65 3.29 8.09
N LYS A 204 -15.22 4.21 8.96
CA LYS A 204 -15.94 4.69 10.15
C LYS A 204 -16.67 6.01 9.87
#